data_AF-A0A7Y2YAV4-F1
#
_entry.id   AF-A0A7Y2YAV4-F1
#
_cell.length_a   1.000
_cell.length_b   1.000
_cell.length_c   1.000
_cell.angle_alpha   90.00
_cell.angle_beta   90.00
_cell.angle_gamma   90.00
#
_symmetry.space_group_name_H-M   'P 1'
#
loop_
_entity.id
_entity.type
_entity.pdbx_description
1 polymer ?
#
loop_
_entity_poly.entity_id
_entity_poly.type
_entity_poly.pdbx_seq_one_letter_code
_entity_poly.pdbx_strand_id
1 'polypeptide(L)'
;MKYTILSIALIIGFSLMAQEELPYYEIPKAPEQYNAGTVAARMIDGLGFRYYWATEGLRDEDLSFRPNEDARTTSETVDHLYGLSKVIKNAALKKPNIRGEEEPEFSFSEKRTKTLENIKIAADILRVTTDLTEFTLVFKNENGSSEYPFWNNINGPIADAIWHCGQVVLLRRSSGNPFNSNVSVFTGKLRNQ
;
A
#
# COMPACT_ATOMS: atom_id res chain seq x y z
N MET A 1 63.05 25.75 -2.76
CA MET A 1 62.71 24.71 -3.77
C MET A 1 61.40 24.05 -3.37
N LYS A 2 60.40 24.16 -4.25
CA LYS A 2 59.20 23.33 -4.42
C LYS A 2 58.35 23.03 -3.17
N TYR A 3 57.31 23.84 -2.96
CA TYR A 3 56.13 23.43 -2.21
C TYR A 3 55.27 22.52 -3.11
N THR A 4 55.17 21.25 -2.74
CA THR A 4 54.29 20.30 -3.42
C THR A 4 52.88 20.44 -2.83
N ILE A 5 51.99 21.13 -3.54
CA ILE A 5 50.57 21.22 -3.16
C ILE A 5 49.91 19.90 -3.59
N LEU A 6 49.62 19.04 -2.61
CA LEU A 6 48.86 17.82 -2.82
C LEU A 6 47.37 18.19 -2.93
N SER A 7 46.85 18.21 -4.15
CA SER A 7 45.42 18.42 -4.40
C SER A 7 44.67 17.12 -4.11
N ILE A 8 43.92 17.10 -3.01
CA ILE A 8 43.00 16.00 -2.68
C ILE A 8 41.73 16.22 -3.49
N ALA A 9 41.56 15.44 -4.56
CA ALA A 9 40.30 15.38 -5.29
C ALA A 9 39.28 14.60 -4.45
N LEU A 10 38.29 15.30 -3.92
CA LEU A 10 37.16 14.70 -3.21
C LEU A 10 36.23 14.05 -4.25
N ILE A 11 36.33 12.73 -4.41
CA ILE A 11 35.37 11.95 -5.21
C ILE A 11 34.10 11.83 -4.39
N ILE A 12 33.13 12.71 -4.64
CA ILE A 12 31.76 12.55 -4.13
C ILE A 12 31.13 11.43 -4.95
N GLY A 13 31.14 10.21 -4.40
CA GLY A 13 30.36 9.11 -4.93
C GLY A 13 28.88 9.42 -4.74
N PHE A 14 28.22 9.85 -5.81
CA PHE A 14 26.76 9.80 -5.86
C PHE A 14 26.35 8.34 -5.92
N SER A 15 25.95 7.78 -4.79
CA SER A 15 25.14 6.56 -4.78
C SER A 15 23.82 6.89 -5.46
N LEU A 16 23.72 6.57 -6.75
CA LEU A 16 22.43 6.38 -7.41
C LEU A 16 21.70 5.31 -6.59
N MET A 17 20.82 5.73 -5.68
CA MET A 17 19.84 4.84 -5.08
C MET A 17 19.00 4.35 -6.26
N ALA A 18 19.25 3.12 -6.72
CA ALA A 18 18.33 2.44 -7.61
C ALA A 18 16.98 2.46 -6.89
N GLN A 19 16.03 3.21 -7.43
CA GLN A 19 14.68 3.22 -6.89
C GLN A 19 14.14 1.81 -7.14
N GLU A 20 14.05 0.99 -6.09
CA GLU A 20 13.42 -0.31 -6.21
C GLU A 20 12.03 -0.11 -6.83
N GLU A 21 11.75 -0.86 -7.89
CA GLU A 21 10.44 -0.83 -8.51
C GLU A 21 9.41 -1.28 -7.47
N LEU A 22 8.54 -0.34 -7.08
CA LEU A 22 7.47 -0.63 -6.14
C LEU A 22 6.54 -1.70 -6.71
N PRO A 23 6.04 -2.64 -5.88
CA PRO A 23 5.19 -3.70 -6.39
C PRO A 23 3.86 -3.14 -6.89
N TYR A 24 3.20 -3.90 -7.76
CA TYR A 24 1.87 -3.58 -8.32
C TYR A 24 1.81 -2.48 -9.38
N TYR A 25 2.92 -2.16 -10.04
CA TYR A 25 2.85 -1.48 -11.35
C TYR A 25 1.91 -2.25 -12.30
N GLU A 26 1.99 -3.59 -12.27
CA GLU A 26 1.01 -4.52 -12.85
C GLU A 26 0.53 -5.53 -11.80
N ILE A 27 -0.68 -6.08 -11.98
CA ILE A 27 -1.14 -7.21 -11.19
C ILE A 27 -0.29 -8.45 -11.54
N PRO A 28 0.25 -9.19 -10.55
CA PRO A 28 0.99 -10.43 -10.79
C PRO A 28 0.22 -11.44 -11.65
N LYS A 29 0.95 -12.37 -12.29
CA LYS A 29 0.33 -13.48 -13.05
C LYS A 29 -0.67 -14.22 -12.15
N ALA A 30 -1.87 -14.46 -12.67
CA ALA A 30 -2.90 -15.17 -11.94
C ALA A 30 -2.43 -16.60 -11.61
N PRO A 31 -2.75 -17.14 -10.42
CA PRO A 31 -2.58 -18.55 -10.12
C PRO A 31 -3.37 -19.42 -11.11
N GLU A 32 -2.82 -20.57 -11.49
CA GLU A 32 -3.50 -21.50 -12.40
C GLU A 32 -4.69 -22.20 -11.73
N GLN A 33 -4.63 -22.37 -10.39
CA GLN A 33 -5.66 -23.03 -9.61
C GLN A 33 -6.56 -22.02 -8.91
N TYR A 34 -7.88 -22.24 -9.00
CA TYR A 34 -8.87 -21.51 -8.21
C TYR A 34 -9.13 -22.24 -6.89
N ASN A 35 -8.75 -21.62 -5.78
CA ASN A 35 -9.08 -22.05 -4.43
C ASN A 35 -9.29 -20.81 -3.53
N ALA A 36 -9.66 -21.03 -2.26
CA ALA A 36 -9.96 -19.94 -1.34
C ALA A 36 -8.76 -18.97 -1.18
N GLY A 37 -7.55 -19.51 -1.01
CA GLY A 37 -6.32 -18.73 -0.88
C GLY A 37 -5.96 -17.94 -2.13
N THR A 38 -6.01 -18.56 -3.31
CA THR A 38 -5.67 -17.89 -4.58
C THR A 38 -6.68 -16.80 -4.96
N VAL A 39 -7.97 -17.01 -4.67
CA VAL A 39 -9.00 -15.98 -4.85
C VAL A 39 -8.79 -14.81 -3.88
N ALA A 40 -8.54 -15.08 -2.60
CA ALA A 40 -8.27 -14.03 -1.61
C ALA A 40 -7.01 -13.23 -1.98
N ALA A 41 -5.91 -13.91 -2.36
CA ALA A 41 -4.70 -13.28 -2.86
C ALA A 41 -4.97 -12.41 -4.09
N ARG A 42 -5.78 -12.89 -5.04
CA ARG A 42 -6.12 -12.13 -6.25
C ARG A 42 -6.92 -10.87 -5.95
N MET A 43 -7.81 -10.90 -4.95
CA MET A 43 -8.52 -9.70 -4.48
C MET A 43 -7.55 -8.65 -3.91
N ILE A 44 -6.58 -9.09 -3.11
CA ILE A 44 -5.54 -8.23 -2.53
C ILE A 44 -4.60 -7.69 -3.62
N ASP A 45 -4.22 -8.52 -4.61
CA ASP A 45 -3.42 -8.05 -5.75
C ASP A 45 -4.16 -6.94 -6.53
N GLY A 46 -5.48 -7.07 -6.68
CA GLY A 46 -6.34 -6.05 -7.29
C GLY A 46 -6.43 -4.75 -6.48
N LEU A 47 -6.35 -4.83 -5.15
CA LEU A 47 -6.21 -3.66 -4.26
C LEU A 47 -4.82 -3.01 -4.46
N GLY A 48 -3.74 -3.80 -4.47
CA GLY A 48 -2.38 -3.31 -4.66
C GLY A 48 -2.22 -2.47 -5.93
N PHE A 49 -2.74 -2.97 -7.05
CA PHE A 49 -2.71 -2.26 -8.33
C PHE A 49 -3.53 -0.97 -8.31
N ARG A 50 -4.70 -0.98 -7.67
CA ARG A 50 -5.51 0.24 -7.51
C ARG A 50 -4.80 1.28 -6.66
N TYR A 51 -4.21 0.87 -5.53
CA TYR A 51 -3.47 1.76 -4.65
C TYR A 51 -2.23 2.34 -5.33
N TYR A 52 -1.46 1.51 -6.04
CA TYR A 52 -0.29 1.93 -6.80
C TYR A 52 -0.63 3.11 -7.70
N TRP A 53 -1.64 2.93 -8.57
CA TRP A 53 -2.02 3.92 -9.57
C TRP A 53 -2.83 5.08 -9.00
N ALA A 54 -3.59 4.88 -7.92
CA ALA A 54 -4.29 5.97 -7.25
C ALA A 54 -3.29 6.98 -6.66
N THR A 55 -2.17 6.49 -6.12
CA THR A 55 -1.16 7.29 -5.42
C THR A 55 0.03 7.70 -6.28
N GLU A 56 0.20 7.10 -7.46
CA GLU A 56 1.27 7.46 -8.39
C GLU A 56 1.13 8.91 -8.86
N GLY A 57 2.22 9.68 -8.68
CA GLY A 57 2.31 11.08 -9.08
C GLY A 57 1.48 12.07 -8.25
N LEU A 58 1.06 11.75 -7.03
CA LEU A 58 0.45 12.73 -6.13
C LEU A 58 1.48 13.80 -5.72
N ARG A 59 1.08 15.06 -5.80
CA ARG A 59 1.86 16.26 -5.43
C ARG A 59 1.42 16.78 -4.06
N ASP A 60 2.18 17.69 -3.46
CA ASP A 60 1.82 18.30 -2.17
C ASP A 60 0.45 19.01 -2.19
N GLU A 61 0.09 19.62 -3.33
CA GLU A 61 -1.24 20.22 -3.54
C GLU A 61 -2.36 19.17 -3.59
N ASP A 62 -2.07 17.97 -4.12
CA ASP A 62 -3.03 16.86 -4.14
C ASP A 62 -3.20 16.27 -2.74
N LEU A 63 -2.09 16.13 -2.00
CA LEU A 63 -2.06 15.59 -0.63
C LEU A 63 -2.82 16.47 0.36
N SER A 64 -2.67 17.79 0.25
CA SER A 64 -3.34 18.78 1.09
C SER A 64 -4.78 19.09 0.68
N PHE A 65 -5.21 18.66 -0.53
CA PHE A 65 -6.56 18.91 -1.01
C PHE A 65 -7.63 18.27 -0.11
N ARG A 66 -8.67 19.05 0.20
CA ARG A 66 -9.86 18.63 0.93
C ARG A 66 -11.10 19.29 0.29
N PRO A 67 -12.18 18.54 0.00
CA PRO A 67 -13.32 19.07 -0.75
C PRO A 67 -14.27 19.95 0.09
N ASN A 68 -14.33 19.74 1.41
CA ASN A 68 -15.08 20.53 2.38
C ASN A 68 -14.55 20.27 3.80
N GLU A 69 -14.96 21.07 4.79
CA GLU A 69 -14.43 20.99 6.16
C GLU A 69 -14.60 19.61 6.83
N ASP A 70 -15.69 18.89 6.53
CA ASP A 70 -16.02 17.58 7.10
C ASP A 70 -15.25 16.41 6.46
N ALA A 71 -14.68 16.60 5.27
CA ALA A 71 -14.00 15.55 4.54
C ALA A 71 -12.55 15.38 4.99
N ARG A 72 -12.00 14.16 4.80
CA ARG A 72 -10.56 13.93 4.90
C ARG A 72 -9.83 14.60 3.74
N THR A 73 -8.62 15.09 4.00
CA THR A 73 -7.61 15.37 2.99
C THR A 73 -7.19 14.08 2.27
N THR A 74 -6.55 14.21 1.11
CA THR A 74 -5.92 13.06 0.45
C THR A 74 -4.87 12.41 1.35
N SER A 75 -4.05 13.20 2.07
CA SER A 75 -3.04 12.64 3.00
C SER A 75 -3.68 11.82 4.12
N GLU A 76 -4.71 12.34 4.80
CA GLU A 76 -5.43 11.60 5.85
C GLU A 76 -6.09 10.32 5.30
N THR A 77 -6.52 10.34 4.03
CA THR A 77 -7.06 9.15 3.35
C THR A 77 -5.96 8.11 3.09
N VAL A 78 -4.75 8.55 2.69
CA VAL A 78 -3.58 7.68 2.54
C VAL A 78 -3.12 7.12 3.89
N ASP A 79 -3.20 7.89 4.97
CA ASP A 79 -2.89 7.42 6.33
C ASP A 79 -3.84 6.31 6.78
N HIS A 80 -5.14 6.48 6.52
CA HIS A 80 -6.14 5.44 6.77
C HIS A 80 -5.85 4.17 5.96
N LEU A 81 -5.53 4.31 4.66
CA LEU A 81 -5.15 3.19 3.79
C LEU A 81 -3.90 2.45 4.30
N TYR A 82 -2.89 3.18 4.77
CA TYR A 82 -1.71 2.58 5.39
C TYR A 82 -2.10 1.79 6.65
N GLY A 83 -2.97 2.36 7.50
CA GLY A 83 -3.60 1.68 8.63
C GLY A 83 -4.24 0.34 8.26
N LEU A 84 -5.11 0.33 7.25
CA LEU A 84 -5.79 -0.87 6.77
C LEU A 84 -4.78 -1.90 6.22
N SER A 85 -3.76 -1.46 5.49
CA SER A 85 -2.74 -2.36 4.94
C SER A 85 -1.97 -3.12 6.02
N LYS A 86 -1.71 -2.49 7.18
CA LYS A 86 -1.10 -3.15 8.34
C LYS A 86 -2.01 -4.23 8.90
N VAL A 87 -3.32 -3.97 9.01
CA VAL A 87 -4.29 -4.97 9.47
C VAL A 87 -4.33 -6.17 8.53
N ILE A 88 -4.36 -5.92 7.22
CA ILE A 88 -4.34 -6.97 6.19
C ILE A 88 -3.06 -7.82 6.30
N LYS A 89 -1.89 -7.18 6.37
CA LYS A 89 -0.60 -7.88 6.55
C LYS A 89 -0.56 -8.65 7.86
N ASN A 90 -0.97 -8.05 8.96
CA ASN A 90 -0.88 -8.68 10.28
C ASN A 90 -1.77 -9.93 10.36
N ALA A 91 -2.97 -9.90 9.77
CA ALA A 91 -3.80 -11.09 9.63
C ALA A 91 -3.08 -12.19 8.83
N ALA A 92 -2.46 -11.85 7.69
CA ALA A 92 -1.69 -12.80 6.89
C ALA A 92 -0.46 -13.37 7.64
N LEU A 93 0.22 -12.54 8.43
CA LEU A 93 1.34 -12.94 9.29
C LEU A 93 0.90 -13.64 10.59
N LYS A 94 -0.41 -13.76 10.84
CA LYS A 94 -0.97 -14.29 12.09
C LYS A 94 -0.46 -13.53 13.33
N LYS A 95 -0.32 -12.21 13.20
CA LYS A 95 0.14 -11.28 14.24
C LYS A 95 -1.01 -10.41 14.75
N PRO A 96 -1.02 -10.06 16.04
CA PRO A 96 -2.00 -9.13 16.58
C PRO A 96 -1.76 -7.70 16.08
N ASN A 97 -2.83 -6.96 15.92
CA ASN A 97 -2.81 -5.51 15.78
C ASN A 97 -2.85 -4.89 17.18
N ILE A 98 -1.71 -4.36 17.62
CA ILE A 98 -1.55 -3.76 18.95
C ILE A 98 -1.98 -2.28 18.84
N ARG A 99 -2.93 -1.86 19.67
CA ARG A 99 -3.35 -0.46 19.77
C ARG A 99 -2.60 0.24 20.90
N GLY A 100 -2.23 1.50 20.68
CA GLY A 100 -1.60 2.35 21.70
C GLY A 100 -0.07 2.39 21.64
N GLU A 101 0.57 1.68 20.71
CA GLU A 101 1.98 1.89 20.42
C GLU A 101 2.16 3.18 19.61
N GLU A 102 3.13 4.02 20.01
CA GLU A 102 3.55 5.14 19.18
C GLU A 102 4.08 4.60 17.85
N GLU A 103 3.47 5.04 16.75
CA GLU A 103 3.97 4.72 15.44
C GLU A 103 4.92 5.82 14.96
N PRO A 104 6.05 5.44 14.35
CA PRO A 104 6.93 6.41 13.73
C PRO A 104 6.17 7.20 12.65
N GLU A 105 6.38 8.51 12.62
CA GLU A 105 5.90 9.34 11.53
C GLU A 105 6.69 9.02 10.26
N PHE A 106 5.96 8.75 9.18
CA PHE A 106 6.52 8.46 7.86
C PHE A 106 6.10 9.54 6.86
N SER A 107 7.02 9.88 5.97
CA SER A 107 6.70 10.69 4.80
C SER A 107 5.68 9.98 3.90
N PHE A 108 5.04 10.74 3.00
CA PHE A 108 4.12 10.15 2.01
C PHE A 108 4.77 9.04 1.19
N SER A 109 6.00 9.25 0.71
CA SER A 109 6.74 8.26 -0.09
C SER A 109 6.97 6.97 0.69
N GLU A 110 7.39 7.07 1.95
CA GLU A 110 7.59 5.89 2.81
C GLU A 110 6.28 5.17 3.10
N LYS A 111 5.19 5.88 3.39
CA LYS A 111 3.86 5.28 3.60
C LYS A 111 3.38 4.56 2.34
N ARG A 112 3.61 5.15 1.18
CA ARG A 112 3.27 4.55 -0.12
C ARG A 112 4.00 3.22 -0.32
N THR A 113 5.33 3.23 -0.16
CA THR A 113 6.17 2.04 -0.28
C THR A 113 5.71 0.94 0.68
N LYS A 114 5.59 1.27 1.98
CA LYS A 114 5.19 0.31 3.01
C LYS A 114 3.78 -0.24 2.80
N THR A 115 2.85 0.58 2.31
CA THR A 115 1.49 0.12 1.99
C THR A 115 1.51 -0.94 0.88
N LEU A 116 2.25 -0.68 -0.20
CA LEU A 116 2.39 -1.61 -1.31
C LEU A 116 3.11 -2.90 -0.90
N GLU A 117 4.14 -2.81 -0.07
CA GLU A 117 4.83 -3.96 0.52
C GLU A 117 3.90 -4.79 1.44
N ASN A 118 3.15 -4.14 2.33
CA ASN A 118 2.19 -4.80 3.21
C ASN A 118 1.16 -5.61 2.40
N ILE A 119 0.62 -5.01 1.33
CA ILE A 119 -0.33 -5.66 0.42
C ILE A 119 0.34 -6.85 -0.29
N LYS A 120 1.58 -6.70 -0.75
CA LYS A 120 2.34 -7.78 -1.40
C LYS A 120 2.60 -8.96 -0.47
N ILE A 121 3.08 -8.69 0.75
CA ILE A 121 3.33 -9.72 1.76
C ILE A 121 2.05 -10.51 2.03
N ALA A 122 0.92 -9.82 2.21
CA ALA A 122 -0.35 -10.48 2.48
C ALA A 122 -0.82 -11.36 1.30
N ALA A 123 -0.77 -10.84 0.07
CA ALA A 123 -1.15 -11.60 -1.11
C ALA A 123 -0.25 -12.81 -1.32
N ASP A 124 1.07 -12.67 -1.13
CA ASP A 124 2.04 -13.75 -1.32
C ASP A 124 1.81 -14.90 -0.33
N ILE A 125 1.52 -14.60 0.94
CA ILE A 125 1.20 -15.62 1.95
C ILE A 125 -0.12 -16.33 1.63
N LEU A 126 -1.17 -15.57 1.31
CA LEU A 126 -2.48 -16.17 1.02
C LEU A 126 -2.46 -16.98 -0.28
N ARG A 127 -1.60 -16.65 -1.25
CA ARG A 127 -1.55 -17.34 -2.54
C ARG A 127 -1.14 -18.81 -2.41
N VAL A 128 -0.36 -19.14 -1.39
CA VAL A 128 0.11 -20.51 -1.13
C VAL A 128 -0.72 -21.23 -0.06
N THR A 129 -1.73 -20.57 0.52
CA THR A 129 -2.61 -21.22 1.50
C THR A 129 -3.78 -21.94 0.85
N THR A 130 -4.27 -22.97 1.53
CA THR A 130 -5.51 -23.68 1.18
C THR A 130 -6.59 -23.52 2.25
N ASP A 131 -6.22 -23.09 3.46
CA ASP A 131 -7.12 -22.90 4.59
C ASP A 131 -7.08 -21.44 5.06
N LEU A 132 -8.19 -20.72 4.87
CA LEU A 132 -8.32 -19.33 5.31
C LEU A 132 -8.67 -19.19 6.81
N THR A 133 -9.07 -20.28 7.48
CA THR A 133 -9.43 -20.24 8.90
C THR A 133 -8.24 -19.92 9.80
N GLU A 134 -7.02 -20.15 9.32
CA GLU A 134 -5.79 -19.84 10.04
C GLU A 134 -5.43 -18.35 10.12
N PHE A 135 -6.12 -17.48 9.36
CA PHE A 135 -5.79 -16.06 9.24
C PHE A 135 -6.80 -15.18 9.98
N THR A 136 -6.94 -15.43 11.28
CA THR A 136 -7.80 -14.64 12.17
C THR A 136 -7.27 -13.21 12.36
N LEU A 137 -8.19 -12.25 12.41
CA LEU A 137 -7.89 -10.87 12.74
C LEU A 137 -7.87 -10.73 14.25
N VAL A 138 -6.69 -10.48 14.81
CA VAL A 138 -6.51 -10.27 16.25
C VAL A 138 -6.25 -8.80 16.52
N PHE A 139 -7.03 -8.20 17.42
CA PHE A 139 -6.79 -6.85 17.95
C PHE A 139 -6.52 -6.95 19.44
N LYS A 140 -5.45 -6.30 19.90
CA LYS A 140 -5.03 -6.30 21.29
C LYS A 140 -4.87 -4.87 21.81
N ASN A 141 -5.36 -4.63 23.02
CA ASN A 141 -5.16 -3.40 23.78
C ASN A 141 -4.92 -3.72 25.27
N GLU A 142 -4.81 -2.70 26.11
CA GLU A 142 -4.61 -2.85 27.57
C GLU A 142 -5.75 -3.62 28.25
N ASN A 143 -6.96 -3.55 27.70
CA ASN A 143 -8.17 -4.15 28.24
C ASN A 143 -8.46 -5.57 27.74
N GLY A 144 -7.64 -6.12 26.83
CA GLY A 144 -7.75 -7.50 26.35
C GLY A 144 -7.56 -7.67 24.84
N SER A 145 -8.03 -8.81 24.33
CA SER A 145 -7.96 -9.17 22.91
C SER A 145 -9.33 -9.49 22.33
N SER A 146 -9.53 -9.12 21.06
CA SER A 146 -10.69 -9.53 20.26
C SER A 146 -10.21 -10.21 18.98
N GLU A 147 -10.91 -11.27 18.59
CA GLU A 147 -10.58 -12.09 17.43
C GLU A 147 -11.76 -12.19 16.48
N TYR A 148 -11.48 -12.09 15.19
CA TYR A 148 -12.48 -12.18 14.14
C TYR A 148 -12.01 -13.15 13.04
N PRO A 149 -12.92 -13.92 12.42
CA PRO A 149 -12.56 -14.79 11.31
C PRO A 149 -12.14 -13.98 10.07
N PHE A 150 -11.48 -14.64 9.12
CA PHE A 150 -10.96 -14.00 7.90
C PHE A 150 -12.04 -13.27 7.07
N TRP A 151 -13.31 -13.66 7.18
CA TRP A 151 -14.45 -12.94 6.57
C TRP A 151 -14.46 -11.44 6.92
N ASN A 152 -14.07 -11.08 8.15
CA ASN A 152 -13.99 -9.70 8.59
C ASN A 152 -12.82 -8.95 7.93
N ASN A 153 -11.77 -9.64 7.49
CA ASN A 153 -10.71 -9.04 6.68
C ASN A 153 -11.26 -8.58 5.33
N ILE A 154 -12.06 -9.44 4.71
CA ILE A 154 -12.68 -9.19 3.40
C ILE A 154 -13.63 -7.99 3.52
N ASN A 155 -14.56 -8.04 4.46
CA ASN A 155 -15.61 -7.04 4.61
C ASN A 155 -15.10 -5.68 5.10
N GLY A 156 -14.11 -5.71 6.00
CA GLY A 156 -13.51 -4.51 6.56
C GLY A 156 -12.27 -4.10 5.77
N PRO A 157 -11.05 -4.39 6.26
CA PRO A 157 -9.81 -3.84 5.71
C PRO A 157 -9.66 -3.93 4.18
N ILE A 158 -9.95 -5.07 3.56
CA ILE A 158 -9.75 -5.25 2.11
C ILE A 158 -10.75 -4.42 1.30
N ALA A 159 -12.06 -4.57 1.56
CA ALA A 159 -13.09 -3.83 0.84
C ALA A 159 -13.02 -2.33 1.12
N ASP A 160 -12.78 -1.92 2.37
CA ASP A 160 -12.65 -0.52 2.77
C ASP A 160 -11.43 0.13 2.10
N ALA A 161 -10.30 -0.58 1.99
CA ALA A 161 -9.14 -0.06 1.28
C ALA A 161 -9.41 0.14 -0.23
N ILE A 162 -10.15 -0.76 -0.87
CA ILE A 162 -10.58 -0.57 -2.27
C ILE A 162 -11.52 0.64 -2.39
N TRP A 163 -12.46 0.80 -1.45
CA TRP A 163 -13.36 1.95 -1.38
C TRP A 163 -12.56 3.26 -1.30
N HIS A 164 -11.61 3.34 -0.37
CA HIS A 164 -10.80 4.54 -0.15
C HIS A 164 -9.81 4.83 -1.29
N CYS A 165 -9.35 3.83 -2.05
CA CYS A 165 -8.62 4.09 -3.30
C CYS A 165 -9.47 4.88 -4.29
N GLY A 166 -10.78 4.60 -4.36
CA GLY A 166 -11.73 5.38 -5.18
C GLY A 166 -11.84 6.84 -4.73
N GLN A 167 -11.75 7.10 -3.42
CA GLN A 167 -11.73 8.47 -2.89
C GLN A 167 -10.46 9.21 -3.27
N VAL A 168 -9.27 8.58 -3.14
CA VAL A 168 -8.00 9.17 -3.57
C VAL A 168 -8.07 9.58 -5.05
N VAL A 169 -8.64 8.73 -5.91
CA VAL A 169 -8.84 9.01 -7.34
C VAL A 169 -9.75 10.23 -7.57
N LEU A 170 -10.83 10.36 -6.80
CA LEU A 170 -11.73 11.51 -6.88
C LEU A 170 -11.05 12.80 -6.40
N LEU A 171 -10.34 12.73 -5.27
CA LEU A 171 -9.66 13.88 -4.67
C LEU A 171 -8.57 14.42 -5.59
N ARG A 172 -7.69 13.56 -6.12
CA ARG A 172 -6.65 13.98 -7.06
C ARG A 172 -7.22 14.60 -8.35
N ARG A 173 -8.36 14.10 -8.83
CA ARG A 173 -9.03 14.70 -9.99
C ARG A 173 -9.53 16.11 -9.66
N SER A 174 -10.04 16.29 -8.46
CA SER A 174 -10.58 17.56 -7.97
C SER A 174 -9.48 18.59 -7.72
N SER A 175 -8.25 18.16 -7.41
CA SER A 175 -7.05 18.99 -7.30
C SER A 175 -6.30 19.19 -8.62
N GLY A 176 -6.87 18.79 -9.76
CA GLY A 176 -6.27 19.01 -11.09
C GLY A 176 -5.26 17.96 -11.56
N ASN A 177 -5.12 16.84 -10.84
CA ASN A 177 -4.24 15.72 -11.19
C ASN A 177 -5.07 14.45 -11.49
N PRO A 178 -5.66 14.32 -12.69
CA PRO A 178 -6.54 13.19 -13.02
C PRO A 178 -5.79 11.83 -13.02
N PHE A 179 -6.53 10.77 -12.70
CA PHE A 179 -6.03 9.40 -12.78
C PHE A 179 -5.63 9.00 -14.21
N ASN A 180 -4.55 8.23 -14.34
CA ASN A 180 -3.99 7.81 -15.62
C ASN A 180 -5.00 6.93 -16.42
N SER A 181 -5.46 7.43 -17.57
CA SER A 181 -6.47 6.78 -18.42
C SER A 181 -5.99 5.51 -19.12
N ASN A 182 -4.68 5.27 -19.17
CA ASN A 182 -4.11 4.03 -19.70
C ASN A 182 -4.19 2.88 -18.69
N VAL A 183 -4.44 3.15 -17.41
CA VAL A 183 -4.53 2.09 -16.38
C VAL A 183 -5.81 1.29 -16.58
N SER A 184 -5.67 0.00 -16.88
CA SER A 184 -6.79 -0.92 -17.01
C SER A 184 -6.93 -1.75 -15.73
N VAL A 185 -7.85 -1.33 -14.86
CA VAL A 185 -8.19 -2.07 -13.62
C VAL A 185 -8.82 -3.44 -13.87
N PHE A 186 -9.31 -3.69 -15.09
CA PHE A 186 -9.86 -4.98 -15.51
C PHE A 186 -8.75 -5.97 -15.87
N THR A 187 -7.79 -5.57 -16.70
CA THR A 187 -6.68 -6.44 -17.12
C THR A 187 -5.51 -6.44 -16.13
N GLY A 188 -5.45 -5.45 -15.25
CA GLY A 188 -4.37 -5.31 -14.26
C GLY A 188 -3.06 -4.80 -14.84
N LYS A 189 -3.11 -4.08 -15.97
CA LYS A 189 -1.95 -3.56 -16.70
C LYS A 189 -2.26 -2.21 -17.33
N LEU A 190 -1.25 -1.54 -17.89
CA LEU A 190 -1.50 -0.42 -18.80
C LEU A 190 -2.03 -0.90 -20.15
N ARG A 191 -2.87 -0.10 -20.80
CA ARG A 191 -3.28 -0.29 -22.19
C ARG A 191 -2.06 -0.03 -23.09
N ASN A 192 -1.81 -0.92 -24.05
CA ASN A 192 -0.70 -0.88 -25.01
C ASN A 192 0.69 -1.25 -24.46
N GLN A 193 0.73 -2.03 -23.37
CA GLN A 193 1.89 -2.83 -22.97
C GLN A 193 1.69 -4.30 -23.35
#